data_AF-A0A2D6J2T0-F1
#
_entry.id   AF-A0A2D6J2T0-F1
#
_cell.length_a   1.000
_cell.length_b   1.000
_cell.length_c   1.000
_cell.angle_alpha   90.00
_cell.angle_beta   90.00
_cell.angle_gamma   90.00
#
_symmetry.space_group_name_H-M   'P 1'
#
loop_
_entity.id
_entity.type
_entity.pdbx_description
1 polymer ?
#
loop_
_entity_poly.entity_id
_entity_poly.type
_entity_poly.pdbx_seq_one_letter_code
_entity_poly.pdbx_strand_id
1 'polypeptide(L)'
;MESANFDELVKKIPPDIKYYGVWNNDGTWRDFRRGNKIFEFDPVYGHRAAKSSAIVHNRRATEQYLYVVDCDGFAVNSLESKPALIRMREAQNKGQKVVFILGGSTVFGTGARTPDENIATFLEKHLNADRKKEYTVINAGVGGYTTDTQLRYLMHELIPLKPDIVIFYDGWNDCGYLNGLITTHGDRFIQGRARQSYNVAKRQASLLYFAPTFKCAVNLGLRLIIESIAVIPYAGFRVLRRLRKFFPGLLDNPLAADITEISFHPRSVDIYAYNIFTASVLCQSFGIKFLHFLEPLLSVGSKIMTEREKTLFDENASSGGDVDVYVNFYRHFEERNFENAKLMEKVDTYSLRNVFHNVSEDVYIDTGHLNGRGNDIVAKAMAAVIKG
;
A
#
# COMPACT_ATOMS: atom_id res chain seq x y z
N MET A 1 -2.48 18.88 -21.94
CA MET A 1 -1.65 17.73 -22.33
C MET A 1 -2.37 16.49 -21.82
N GLU A 2 -3.30 16.00 -22.62
CA GLU A 2 -4.07 14.79 -22.34
C GLU A 2 -3.52 13.62 -23.16
N SER A 3 -3.45 12.48 -22.49
CA SER A 3 -3.98 11.19 -22.96
C SER A 3 -3.25 10.31 -23.96
N ALA A 4 -2.05 10.62 -24.48
CA ALA A 4 -1.39 9.72 -25.42
C ALA A 4 -1.22 8.26 -24.90
N ASN A 5 -1.01 8.09 -23.58
CA ASN A 5 -0.83 6.78 -22.94
C ASN A 5 -2.06 6.34 -22.09
N PHE A 6 -2.94 7.28 -21.68
CA PHE A 6 -4.18 6.92 -20.97
C PHE A 6 -5.15 6.19 -21.90
N ASP A 7 -5.38 6.71 -23.10
CA ASP A 7 -6.30 6.09 -24.06
C ASP A 7 -5.79 4.71 -24.51
N GLU A 8 -4.48 4.48 -24.45
CA GLU A 8 -3.88 3.17 -24.69
C GLU A 8 -4.09 2.20 -23.52
N LEU A 9 -3.88 2.65 -22.28
CA LEU A 9 -4.12 1.83 -21.08
C LEU A 9 -5.60 1.49 -20.88
N VAL A 10 -6.52 2.42 -21.19
CA VAL A 10 -7.96 2.15 -21.11
C VAL A 10 -8.40 1.08 -22.10
N LYS A 11 -7.82 1.06 -23.32
CA LYS A 11 -8.09 -0.01 -24.30
C LYS A 11 -7.65 -1.39 -23.82
N LYS A 12 -6.73 -1.45 -22.85
CA LYS A 12 -6.22 -2.67 -22.24
C LYS A 12 -7.06 -3.14 -21.04
N ILE A 13 -8.02 -2.34 -20.55
CA ILE A 13 -8.87 -2.72 -19.41
C ILE A 13 -9.79 -3.88 -19.82
N PRO A 14 -9.83 -4.98 -19.05
CA PRO A 14 -10.69 -6.13 -19.36
C PRO A 14 -12.18 -5.74 -19.41
N PRO A 15 -12.98 -6.33 -20.32
CA PRO A 15 -14.37 -5.92 -20.55
C PRO A 15 -15.32 -6.20 -19.37
N ASP A 16 -14.94 -7.10 -18.46
CA ASP A 16 -15.66 -7.43 -17.22
C ASP A 16 -15.44 -6.41 -16.10
N ILE A 17 -14.48 -5.49 -16.25
CA ILE A 17 -14.27 -4.37 -15.34
C ILE A 17 -15.38 -3.33 -15.56
N LYS A 18 -16.11 -3.06 -14.47
CA LYS A 18 -17.32 -2.22 -14.49
C LYS A 18 -16.99 -0.74 -14.32
N TYR A 19 -15.95 -0.43 -13.55
CA TYR A 19 -15.61 0.92 -13.13
C TYR A 19 -14.15 1.23 -13.43
N TYR A 20 -13.88 2.41 -14.00
CA TYR A 20 -12.51 2.86 -14.15
C TYR A 20 -12.34 4.37 -14.10
N GLY A 21 -11.17 4.80 -13.65
CA GLY A 21 -10.83 6.21 -13.53
C GLY A 21 -9.34 6.51 -13.55
N VAL A 22 -9.02 7.80 -13.53
CA VAL A 22 -7.66 8.33 -13.45
C VAL A 22 -7.43 8.97 -12.10
N TRP A 23 -6.37 8.55 -11.42
CA TRP A 23 -5.86 9.20 -10.22
C TRP A 23 -4.58 9.97 -10.56
N ASN A 24 -4.53 11.25 -10.19
CA ASN A 24 -3.34 12.08 -10.35
C ASN A 24 -2.68 12.33 -8.99
N ASN A 25 -1.37 12.57 -9.00
CA ASN A 25 -0.60 12.85 -7.79
C ASN A 25 -0.99 14.14 -7.05
N ASP A 26 -1.69 15.08 -7.70
CA ASP A 26 -2.28 16.25 -7.05
C ASP A 26 -3.56 15.91 -6.26
N GLY A 27 -3.89 14.62 -6.15
CA GLY A 27 -5.08 14.11 -5.50
C GLY A 27 -6.35 14.22 -6.35
N THR A 28 -6.26 14.71 -7.59
CA THR A 28 -7.43 14.81 -8.47
C THR A 28 -7.81 13.44 -9.01
N TRP A 29 -9.12 13.20 -9.06
CA TRP A 29 -9.73 11.98 -9.56
C TRP A 29 -10.66 12.31 -10.73
N ARG A 30 -10.52 11.59 -11.85
CA ARG A 30 -11.44 11.67 -12.98
C ARG A 30 -12.11 10.32 -13.19
N ASP A 31 -13.42 10.28 -12.99
CA ASP A 31 -14.25 9.11 -13.20
C ASP A 31 -14.78 9.09 -14.64
N PHE A 32 -14.54 7.98 -15.36
CA PHE A 32 -14.99 7.82 -16.75
C PHE A 32 -16.16 6.82 -16.86
N ARG A 33 -16.39 5.97 -15.86
CA ARG A 33 -17.57 5.11 -15.73
C ARG A 33 -18.05 5.16 -14.28
N ARG A 34 -19.07 6.01 -14.06
CA ARG A 34 -19.65 6.39 -12.76
C ARG A 34 -19.54 5.28 -11.71
N GLY A 35 -18.82 5.55 -10.62
CA GLY A 35 -19.25 5.11 -9.29
C GLY A 35 -18.30 4.25 -8.46
N ASN A 36 -16.98 4.20 -8.70
CA ASN A 36 -16.12 3.44 -7.77
C ASN A 36 -14.71 3.96 -7.49
N LYS A 37 -14.25 3.60 -6.29
CA LYS A 37 -12.95 3.92 -5.66
C LYS A 37 -11.97 2.76 -5.91
N ILE A 38 -10.67 2.93 -5.65
CA ILE A 38 -9.73 1.78 -5.65
C ILE A 38 -9.91 0.90 -4.42
N PHE A 39 -10.31 1.53 -3.31
CA PHE A 39 -10.61 0.86 -2.05
C PHE A 39 -12.01 1.22 -1.56
N GLU A 40 -12.68 0.23 -0.98
CA GLU A 40 -13.95 0.37 -0.27
C GLU A 40 -13.73 0.19 1.24
N PHE A 41 -14.60 0.80 2.05
CA PHE A 41 -14.55 0.61 3.50
C PHE A 41 -14.98 -0.81 3.84
N ASP A 42 -14.23 -1.45 4.73
CA ASP A 42 -14.57 -2.76 5.27
C ASP A 42 -14.56 -2.68 6.80
N PRO A 43 -15.62 -3.14 7.50
CA PRO A 43 -15.71 -3.01 8.95
C PRO A 43 -14.73 -3.90 9.72
N VAL A 44 -14.18 -4.95 9.10
CA VAL A 44 -13.27 -5.92 9.72
C VAL A 44 -11.82 -5.51 9.52
N TYR A 45 -11.46 -5.15 8.28
CA TYR A 45 -10.07 -4.83 7.91
C TYR A 45 -9.80 -3.32 7.85
N GLY A 46 -10.85 -2.50 7.82
CA GLY A 46 -10.78 -1.05 7.58
C GLY A 46 -11.09 -0.67 6.14
N HIS A 47 -10.37 -1.29 5.20
CA HIS A 47 -10.60 -1.13 3.78
C HIS A 47 -10.20 -2.37 3.01
N ARG A 48 -10.82 -2.56 1.84
CA ARG A 48 -10.56 -3.64 0.88
C ARG A 48 -10.48 -3.05 -0.52
N ALA A 49 -9.85 -3.75 -1.48
CA ALA A 49 -9.87 -3.32 -2.88
C ALA A 49 -11.30 -3.40 -3.44
N ALA A 50 -11.72 -2.35 -4.14
CA ALA A 50 -13.06 -2.28 -4.68
C ALA A 50 -13.21 -3.22 -5.89
N LYS A 51 -14.29 -3.98 -5.89
CA LYS A 51 -14.56 -5.03 -6.88
C LYS A 51 -14.80 -4.45 -8.28
N SER A 52 -14.31 -5.18 -9.29
CA SER A 52 -14.46 -4.87 -10.72
C SER A 52 -14.04 -3.43 -11.05
N SER A 53 -12.86 -3.04 -10.59
CA SER A 53 -12.34 -1.68 -10.74
C SER A 53 -10.97 -1.65 -11.44
N ALA A 54 -10.72 -0.60 -12.22
CA ALA A 54 -9.40 -0.34 -12.79
C ALA A 54 -9.02 1.14 -12.64
N ILE A 55 -7.77 1.40 -12.30
CA ILE A 55 -7.28 2.78 -12.08
C ILE A 55 -5.98 2.99 -12.82
N VAL A 56 -5.94 4.07 -13.60
CA VAL A 56 -4.70 4.61 -14.13
C VAL A 56 -4.19 5.68 -13.16
N HIS A 57 -3.04 5.41 -12.53
CA HIS A 57 -2.38 6.36 -11.64
C HIS A 57 -1.27 7.09 -12.37
N ASN A 58 -1.44 8.41 -12.50
CA ASN A 58 -0.45 9.34 -13.04
C ASN A 58 0.41 9.87 -11.90
N ARG A 59 1.57 9.25 -11.69
CA ARG A 59 2.51 9.68 -10.65
C ARG A 59 3.33 10.88 -11.10
N ARG A 60 3.87 10.82 -12.30
CA ARG A 60 4.57 11.93 -12.98
C ARG A 60 4.00 12.06 -14.39
N ALA A 61 4.23 13.18 -15.08
CA ALA A 61 3.69 13.42 -16.42
C ALA A 61 4.00 12.29 -17.43
N THR A 62 5.06 11.51 -17.19
CA THR A 62 5.54 10.40 -18.03
C THR A 62 5.37 9.01 -17.40
N GLU A 63 4.86 8.92 -16.16
CA GLU A 63 4.74 7.66 -15.41
C GLU A 63 3.28 7.36 -15.07
N GLN A 64 2.72 6.43 -15.84
CA GLN A 64 1.36 5.94 -15.67
C GLN A 64 1.40 4.46 -15.27
N TYR A 65 0.60 4.11 -14.27
CA TYR A 65 0.48 2.75 -13.73
C TYR A 65 -0.97 2.31 -13.80
N LEU A 66 -1.24 1.13 -14.36
CA LEU A 66 -2.57 0.55 -14.46
C LEU A 66 -2.76 -0.52 -13.37
N TYR A 67 -3.63 -0.23 -12.42
CA TYR A 67 -4.08 -1.18 -11.41
C TYR A 67 -5.43 -1.75 -11.82
N VAL A 68 -5.60 -3.07 -11.75
CA VAL A 68 -6.85 -3.75 -12.09
C VAL A 68 -7.20 -4.72 -10.99
N VAL A 69 -8.44 -4.63 -10.51
CA VAL A 69 -9.02 -5.43 -9.44
C VAL A 69 -10.21 -6.20 -10.01
N ASP A 70 -10.22 -7.52 -9.81
CA ASP A 70 -11.27 -8.39 -10.32
C ASP A 70 -12.60 -8.26 -9.56
N CYS A 71 -13.59 -9.08 -9.95
CA CYS A 71 -14.91 -9.10 -9.31
C CYS A 71 -14.92 -9.56 -7.85
N ASP A 72 -13.84 -10.18 -7.36
CA ASP A 72 -13.71 -10.70 -6.01
C ASP A 72 -12.92 -9.74 -5.10
N GLY A 73 -12.28 -8.71 -5.67
CA GLY A 73 -11.47 -7.74 -4.92
C GLY A 73 -9.98 -8.08 -4.90
N PHE A 74 -9.49 -8.96 -5.77
CA PHE A 74 -8.06 -9.27 -5.88
C PHE A 74 -7.42 -8.48 -7.01
N ALA A 75 -6.19 -8.02 -6.81
CA ALA A 75 -5.40 -7.47 -7.89
C ALA A 75 -5.12 -8.58 -8.91
N VAL A 76 -5.27 -8.30 -10.20
CA VAL A 76 -5.04 -9.32 -11.23
C VAL A 76 -3.54 -9.52 -11.47
N ASN A 77 -3.12 -10.73 -11.88
CA ASN A 77 -1.73 -11.00 -12.27
C ASN A 77 -1.45 -10.59 -13.73
N SER A 78 -2.45 -10.61 -14.59
CA SER A 78 -2.33 -10.11 -15.96
C SER A 78 -3.66 -9.55 -16.42
N LEU A 79 -3.63 -8.71 -17.44
CA LEU A 79 -4.86 -8.18 -18.05
C LEU A 79 -5.71 -9.28 -18.69
N GLU A 80 -5.10 -10.40 -19.07
CA GLU A 80 -5.79 -11.57 -19.63
C GLU A 80 -6.17 -12.61 -18.56
N SER A 81 -5.83 -12.36 -17.30
CA SER A 81 -6.12 -13.31 -16.22
C SER A 81 -7.62 -13.39 -15.96
N LYS A 82 -8.12 -14.62 -15.82
CA LYS A 82 -9.42 -14.86 -15.19
C LYS A 82 -9.40 -14.32 -13.74
N PRO A 83 -10.56 -14.02 -13.14
CA PRO A 83 -10.68 -13.68 -11.73
C PRO A 83 -9.93 -14.66 -10.81
N ALA A 84 -9.37 -14.14 -9.73
CA ALA A 84 -8.50 -14.84 -8.80
C ALA A 84 -9.14 -16.12 -8.24
N LEU A 85 -10.40 -16.04 -7.79
CA LEU A 85 -11.07 -17.21 -7.21
C LEU A 85 -11.39 -18.27 -8.26
N ILE A 86 -11.61 -17.89 -9.52
CA ILE A 86 -11.74 -18.84 -10.63
C ILE A 86 -10.41 -19.53 -10.90
N ARG A 87 -9.30 -18.76 -11.01
CA ARG A 87 -7.95 -19.32 -11.17
C ARG A 87 -7.60 -20.29 -10.05
N MET A 88 -7.90 -19.91 -8.81
CA MET A 88 -7.70 -20.73 -7.62
C MET A 88 -8.47 -22.06 -7.71
N ARG A 89 -9.77 -22.02 -8.04
CA ARG A 89 -10.58 -23.26 -8.14
C ARG A 89 -10.09 -24.15 -9.27
N GLU A 90 -9.70 -23.59 -10.41
CA GLU A 90 -9.11 -24.35 -11.51
C GLU A 90 -7.78 -24.99 -11.11
N ALA A 91 -6.96 -24.29 -10.33
CA ALA A 91 -5.69 -24.79 -9.82
C ALA A 91 -5.92 -25.96 -8.84
N GLN A 92 -6.83 -25.79 -7.87
CA GLN A 92 -7.22 -26.84 -6.91
C GLN A 92 -7.72 -28.10 -7.64
N ASN A 93 -8.56 -27.95 -8.66
CA ASN A 93 -9.07 -29.08 -9.45
C ASN A 93 -7.98 -29.80 -10.25
N LYS A 94 -6.89 -29.11 -10.59
CA LYS A 94 -5.73 -29.67 -11.31
C LYS A 94 -4.65 -30.20 -10.37
N GLY A 95 -4.85 -30.13 -9.04
CA GLY A 95 -3.84 -30.51 -8.05
C GLY A 95 -2.63 -29.56 -8.01
N GLN A 96 -2.78 -28.33 -8.50
CA GLN A 96 -1.74 -27.30 -8.43
C GLN A 96 -1.73 -26.66 -7.04
N LYS A 97 -0.54 -26.21 -6.61
CA LYS A 97 -0.35 -25.48 -5.37
C LYS A 97 -0.90 -24.06 -5.49
N VAL A 98 -1.84 -23.71 -4.61
CA VAL A 98 -2.39 -22.36 -4.51
C VAL A 98 -1.58 -21.56 -3.50
N VAL A 99 -1.05 -20.42 -3.95
CA VAL A 99 -0.27 -19.49 -3.14
C VAL A 99 -1.02 -18.17 -3.04
N PHE A 100 -1.27 -17.68 -1.83
CA PHE A 100 -1.69 -16.29 -1.62
C PHE A 100 -0.50 -15.48 -1.15
N ILE A 101 -0.21 -14.37 -1.84
CA ILE A 101 0.75 -13.37 -1.37
C ILE A 101 -0.02 -12.16 -0.85
N LEU A 102 0.19 -11.84 0.42
CA LEU A 102 -0.36 -10.69 1.11
C LEU A 102 0.74 -9.64 1.30
N GLY A 103 0.31 -8.38 1.35
CA GLY A 103 1.17 -7.25 1.65
C GLY A 103 0.48 -5.93 1.39
N GLY A 104 1.27 -4.87 1.46
CA GLY A 104 0.81 -3.50 1.23
C GLY A 104 0.61 -3.15 -0.25
N SER A 105 0.84 -1.87 -0.56
CA SER A 105 0.83 -1.33 -1.93
C SER A 105 1.91 -1.97 -2.82
N THR A 106 3.01 -2.42 -2.23
CA THR A 106 4.08 -3.15 -2.93
C THR A 106 3.57 -4.45 -3.56
N VAL A 107 2.77 -5.24 -2.82
CA VAL A 107 2.11 -6.44 -3.35
C VAL A 107 0.93 -6.09 -4.26
N PHE A 108 0.12 -5.09 -3.90
CA PHE A 108 -1.02 -4.63 -4.72
C PHE A 108 -0.59 -4.24 -6.15
N GLY A 109 0.67 -3.83 -6.32
CA GLY A 109 1.30 -3.61 -7.62
C GLY A 109 1.78 -2.18 -7.83
N THR A 110 1.81 -1.33 -6.80
CA THR A 110 2.32 0.04 -6.94
C THR A 110 3.77 0.03 -7.43
N GLY A 111 3.96 0.59 -8.62
CA GLY A 111 5.21 0.64 -9.36
C GLY A 111 5.35 -0.35 -10.51
N ALA A 112 4.45 -1.33 -10.61
CA ALA A 112 4.24 -2.09 -11.84
C ALA A 112 3.45 -1.25 -12.85
N ARG A 113 3.93 -1.11 -14.10
CA ARG A 113 3.22 -0.31 -15.13
C ARG A 113 1.88 -0.93 -15.51
N THR A 114 1.85 -2.25 -15.58
CA THR A 114 0.65 -3.06 -15.78
C THR A 114 0.65 -4.21 -14.77
N PRO A 115 -0.47 -4.93 -14.61
CA PRO A 115 -0.51 -6.14 -13.79
C PRO A 115 0.57 -7.17 -14.12
N ASP A 116 1.04 -7.21 -15.38
CA ASP A 116 2.04 -8.17 -15.85
C ASP A 116 3.43 -8.01 -15.21
N GLU A 117 3.67 -6.83 -14.61
CA GLU A 117 4.91 -6.42 -13.96
C GLU A 117 4.82 -6.45 -12.42
N ASN A 118 3.71 -6.94 -11.85
CA ASN A 118 3.59 -7.03 -10.40
C ASN A 118 4.35 -8.25 -9.84
N ILE A 119 4.67 -8.20 -8.54
CA ILE A 119 5.45 -9.23 -7.85
C ILE A 119 4.79 -10.62 -7.89
N ALA A 120 3.45 -10.70 -7.76
CA ALA A 120 2.73 -11.96 -7.79
C ALA A 120 2.81 -12.63 -9.17
N THR A 121 2.79 -11.84 -10.23
CA THR A 121 2.93 -12.30 -11.62
C THR A 121 4.32 -12.86 -11.88
N PHE A 122 5.36 -12.11 -11.50
CA PHE A 122 6.72 -12.62 -11.63
C PHE A 122 6.95 -13.85 -10.74
N LEU A 123 6.38 -13.89 -9.54
CA LEU A 123 6.50 -15.03 -8.65
C LEU A 123 5.90 -16.29 -9.27
N GLU A 124 4.69 -16.19 -9.85
CA GLU A 124 4.09 -17.30 -10.59
C GLU A 124 4.95 -17.75 -11.77
N LYS A 125 5.49 -16.80 -12.54
CA LYS A 125 6.38 -17.11 -13.68
C LYS A 125 7.63 -17.86 -13.22
N HIS A 126 8.31 -17.38 -12.18
CA HIS A 126 9.54 -18.00 -11.66
C HIS A 126 9.27 -19.36 -11.01
N LEU A 127 8.18 -19.51 -10.26
CA LEU A 127 7.78 -20.79 -9.67
C LEU A 127 7.54 -21.87 -10.74
N ASN A 128 7.00 -21.48 -11.90
CA ASN A 128 6.65 -22.38 -12.98
C ASN A 128 7.68 -22.44 -14.13
N ALA A 129 8.86 -21.84 -13.99
CA ALA A 129 9.86 -21.79 -15.06
C ALA A 129 10.36 -23.19 -15.48
N ASP A 130 10.54 -24.10 -14.51
CA ASP A 130 11.16 -25.42 -14.73
C ASP A 130 10.14 -26.58 -14.76
N ARG A 131 8.86 -26.29 -14.54
CA ARG A 131 7.80 -27.31 -14.37
C ARG A 131 6.53 -26.90 -15.13
N LYS A 132 5.75 -27.88 -15.62
CA LYS A 132 4.44 -27.58 -16.21
C LYS A 132 3.47 -27.11 -15.11
N LYS A 133 3.34 -25.78 -14.94
CA LYS A 133 2.32 -25.09 -14.14
C LYS A 133 1.95 -25.83 -12.84
N GLU A 134 2.84 -25.87 -11.88
CA GLU A 134 2.58 -26.46 -10.56
C GLU A 134 1.98 -25.46 -9.57
N TYR A 135 2.26 -24.17 -9.74
CA TYR A 135 1.84 -23.12 -8.81
C TYR A 135 0.86 -22.15 -9.46
N THR A 136 -0.17 -21.74 -8.72
CA THR A 136 -1.02 -20.60 -9.02
C THR A 136 -0.90 -19.60 -7.88
N VAL A 137 -0.42 -18.39 -8.18
CA VAL A 137 -0.22 -17.30 -7.23
C VAL A 137 -1.36 -16.29 -7.37
N ILE A 138 -2.02 -16.00 -6.26
CA ILE A 138 -3.07 -15.01 -6.14
C ILE A 138 -2.52 -13.78 -5.42
N ASN A 139 -2.65 -12.62 -6.06
CA ASN A 139 -2.26 -11.34 -5.49
C ASN A 139 -3.36 -10.82 -4.53
N ALA A 140 -3.08 -10.93 -3.24
CA ALA A 140 -3.95 -10.46 -2.16
C ALA A 140 -3.39 -9.21 -1.46
N GLY A 141 -2.56 -8.43 -2.18
CA GLY A 141 -2.06 -7.16 -1.70
C GLY A 141 -3.17 -6.12 -1.61
N VAL A 142 -3.10 -5.24 -0.60
CA VAL A 142 -3.99 -4.09 -0.48
C VAL A 142 -3.18 -2.90 0.05
N GLY A 143 -3.35 -1.74 -0.59
CA GLY A 143 -2.57 -0.54 -0.26
C GLY A 143 -2.62 -0.18 1.22
N GLY A 144 -1.45 0.03 1.84
CA GLY A 144 -1.33 0.45 3.24
C GLY A 144 -1.57 -0.64 4.29
N TYR A 145 -1.71 -1.90 3.91
CA TYR A 145 -1.84 -3.00 4.87
C TYR A 145 -0.56 -3.18 5.70
N THR A 146 -0.73 -3.32 7.00
CA THR A 146 0.27 -3.76 7.99
C THR A 146 0.05 -5.23 8.31
N THR A 147 0.99 -5.87 9.02
CA THR A 147 0.83 -7.27 9.50
C THR A 147 -0.46 -7.50 10.30
N ASP A 148 -0.93 -6.50 11.05
CA ASP A 148 -2.20 -6.59 11.80
C ASP A 148 -3.42 -6.68 10.87
N THR A 149 -3.47 -5.86 9.84
CA THR A 149 -4.55 -5.90 8.85
C THR A 149 -4.46 -7.16 8.00
N GLN A 150 -3.25 -7.58 7.62
CA GLN A 150 -3.01 -8.83 6.91
C GLN A 150 -3.46 -10.05 7.72
N LEU A 151 -3.22 -10.09 9.04
CA LEU A 151 -3.66 -11.18 9.91
C LEU A 151 -5.18 -11.28 9.97
N ARG A 152 -5.89 -10.14 10.11
CA ARG A 152 -7.35 -10.10 10.06
C ARG A 152 -7.87 -10.58 8.70
N TYR A 153 -7.23 -10.11 7.64
CA TYR A 153 -7.60 -10.47 6.27
C TYR A 153 -7.42 -11.98 6.00
N LEU A 154 -6.29 -12.54 6.44
CA LEU A 154 -5.99 -13.97 6.41
C LEU A 154 -7.07 -14.78 7.14
N MET A 155 -7.35 -14.44 8.40
CA MET A 155 -8.27 -15.17 9.27
C MET A 155 -9.70 -15.21 8.73
N HIS A 156 -10.19 -14.09 8.18
CA HIS A 156 -11.59 -13.94 7.78
C HIS A 156 -11.87 -14.35 6.33
N GLU A 157 -10.94 -14.11 5.39
CA GLU A 157 -11.19 -14.35 3.96
C GLU A 157 -10.36 -15.50 3.40
N LEU A 158 -9.07 -15.60 3.75
CA LEU A 158 -8.15 -16.48 3.01
C LEU A 158 -8.06 -17.90 3.59
N ILE A 159 -8.11 -18.08 4.92
CA ILE A 159 -8.09 -19.42 5.53
C ILE A 159 -9.24 -20.32 5.01
N PRO A 160 -10.50 -19.84 4.90
CA PRO A 160 -11.60 -20.65 4.35
C PRO A 160 -11.40 -21.11 2.90
N LEU A 161 -10.55 -20.41 2.14
CA LEU A 161 -10.23 -20.77 0.75
C LEU A 161 -9.29 -21.97 0.64
N LYS A 162 -8.68 -22.38 1.76
CA LYS A 162 -7.74 -23.52 1.88
C LYS A 162 -6.57 -23.43 0.89
N PRO A 163 -5.76 -22.36 0.95
CA PRO A 163 -4.55 -22.28 0.15
C PRO A 163 -3.49 -23.28 0.63
N ASP A 164 -2.54 -23.64 -0.23
CA ASP A 164 -1.41 -24.48 0.16
C ASP A 164 -0.30 -23.65 0.85
N ILE A 165 -0.11 -22.42 0.37
CA ILE A 165 0.95 -21.51 0.84
C ILE A 165 0.36 -20.11 1.05
N VAL A 166 0.70 -19.49 2.17
CA VAL A 166 0.45 -18.08 2.47
C VAL A 166 1.79 -17.38 2.65
N ILE A 167 1.95 -16.25 1.97
CA ILE A 167 3.14 -15.43 2.02
C ILE A 167 2.76 -14.06 2.59
N PHE A 168 3.48 -13.62 3.61
CA PHE A 168 3.49 -12.21 4.03
C PHE A 168 4.73 -11.55 3.46
N TYR A 169 4.53 -10.49 2.67
CA TYR A 169 5.57 -9.62 2.14
C TYR A 169 5.32 -8.21 2.66
N ASP A 170 6.09 -7.77 3.65
CA ASP A 170 5.84 -6.54 4.40
C ASP A 170 7.09 -6.02 5.12
N GLY A 171 6.90 -4.99 5.94
CA GLY A 171 7.95 -4.33 6.73
C GLY A 171 7.87 -2.81 6.65
N TRP A 172 7.51 -2.25 5.49
CA TRP A 172 7.48 -0.80 5.28
C TRP A 172 6.35 -0.12 6.05
N ASN A 173 5.12 -0.58 5.83
CA ASN A 173 3.93 -0.01 6.47
C ASN A 173 3.97 -0.21 7.98
N ASP A 174 4.41 -1.38 8.45
CA ASP A 174 4.54 -1.70 9.86
C ASP A 174 5.54 -0.77 10.55
N CYS A 175 6.70 -0.56 9.92
CA CYS A 175 7.70 0.35 10.42
C CYS A 175 7.19 1.79 10.54
N GLY A 176 6.52 2.33 9.51
CA GLY A 176 6.01 3.71 9.57
C GLY A 176 4.79 3.86 10.48
N TYR A 177 3.77 3.02 10.27
CA TYR A 177 2.47 3.19 10.92
C TYR A 177 2.43 2.67 12.35
N LEU A 178 3.00 1.50 12.66
CA LEU A 178 2.99 1.00 14.04
C LEU A 178 3.82 1.93 14.92
N ASN A 179 4.99 2.35 14.43
CA ASN A 179 5.83 3.30 15.14
C ASN A 179 5.10 4.61 15.42
N GLY A 180 4.55 5.25 14.39
CA GLY A 180 3.79 6.49 14.54
C GLY A 180 2.56 6.36 15.44
N LEU A 181 1.85 5.23 15.40
CA LEU A 181 0.72 4.98 16.29
C LEU A 181 1.15 4.86 17.75
N ILE A 182 2.23 4.13 18.03
CA ILE A 182 2.75 3.91 19.38
C ILE A 182 3.29 5.22 19.96
N THR A 183 4.11 5.95 19.21
CA THR A 183 4.68 7.23 19.68
C THR A 183 3.61 8.28 19.92
N THR A 184 2.55 8.29 19.12
CA THR A 184 1.45 9.28 19.24
C THR A 184 0.43 8.92 20.32
N HIS A 185 0.12 7.63 20.50
CA HIS A 185 -1.03 7.21 21.32
C HIS A 185 -0.67 6.37 22.56
N GLY A 186 0.60 6.00 22.75
CA GLY A 186 1.05 5.15 23.85
C GLY A 186 0.20 3.88 23.97
N ASP A 187 -0.31 3.59 25.17
CA ASP A 187 -1.13 2.41 25.45
C ASP A 187 -2.56 2.45 24.90
N ARG A 188 -3.04 3.60 24.38
CA ARG A 188 -4.33 3.68 23.66
C ARG A 188 -4.27 3.14 22.23
N PHE A 189 -3.13 2.56 21.86
CA PHE A 189 -2.79 2.00 20.57
C PHE A 189 -3.87 1.12 19.92
N ILE A 190 -4.64 0.33 20.70
CA ILE A 190 -5.73 -0.51 20.17
C ILE A 190 -6.81 0.33 19.48
N GLN A 191 -7.19 1.48 20.05
CA GLN A 191 -8.18 2.39 19.44
C GLN A 191 -7.63 3.12 18.20
N GLY A 192 -6.30 3.27 18.13
CA GLY A 192 -5.59 3.88 16.99
C GLY A 192 -5.66 3.03 15.71
N ARG A 193 -5.60 1.70 15.82
CA ARG A 193 -5.64 0.76 14.68
C ARG A 193 -6.92 0.92 13.84
N ALA A 194 -8.09 0.94 14.49
CA ALA A 194 -9.37 1.11 13.82
C ALA A 194 -9.50 2.51 13.17
N ARG A 195 -8.99 3.55 13.83
CA ARG A 195 -9.01 4.93 13.33
C ARG A 195 -8.10 5.13 12.13
N GLN A 196 -6.96 4.46 12.06
CA GLN A 196 -6.04 4.51 10.92
C GLN A 196 -6.67 3.89 9.67
N SER A 197 -7.15 2.67 9.79
CA SER A 197 -7.95 1.96 8.77
C SER A 197 -9.08 2.84 8.23
N TYR A 198 -9.86 3.45 9.13
CA TYR A 198 -10.90 4.42 8.77
C TYR A 198 -10.34 5.66 8.06
N ASN A 199 -9.19 6.21 8.49
CA ASN A 199 -8.58 7.39 7.89
C ASN A 199 -8.02 7.12 6.48
N VAL A 200 -7.52 5.92 6.18
CA VAL A 200 -7.11 5.53 4.81
C VAL A 200 -8.33 5.50 3.90
N ALA A 201 -9.39 4.80 4.30
CA ALA A 201 -10.67 4.79 3.59
C ALA A 201 -11.27 6.21 3.45
N LYS A 202 -11.18 7.02 4.52
CA LYS A 202 -11.68 8.40 4.57
C LYS A 202 -10.86 9.36 3.72
N ARG A 203 -9.52 9.30 3.70
CA ARG A 203 -8.68 10.14 2.83
C ARG A 203 -9.10 9.96 1.38
N GLN A 204 -9.30 8.72 0.94
CA GLN A 204 -9.79 8.43 -0.41
C GLN A 204 -11.26 8.86 -0.62
N ALA A 205 -12.13 8.72 0.38
CA ALA A 205 -13.51 9.21 0.31
C ALA A 205 -13.60 10.75 0.31
N SER A 206 -12.72 11.45 1.04
CA SER A 206 -12.69 12.90 1.20
C SER A 206 -12.11 13.63 -0.02
N LEU A 207 -11.24 12.99 -0.79
CA LEU A 207 -10.79 13.50 -2.09
C LEU A 207 -11.93 13.54 -3.13
N LEU A 208 -12.95 12.69 -2.99
CA LEU A 208 -14.12 12.63 -3.86
C LEU A 208 -15.29 13.54 -3.42
N TYR A 209 -15.49 13.75 -2.12
CA TYR A 209 -16.66 14.47 -1.60
C TYR A 209 -16.36 15.75 -0.82
N PHE A 210 -15.10 16.04 -0.50
CA PHE A 210 -14.71 17.25 0.23
C PHE A 210 -13.84 18.16 -0.63
N ALA A 211 -12.86 17.65 -1.38
CA ALA A 211 -11.99 18.54 -2.17
C ALA A 211 -12.73 19.34 -3.27
N PRO A 212 -13.65 18.78 -4.09
CA PRO A 212 -14.33 19.54 -5.13
C PRO A 212 -15.41 20.48 -4.58
N THR A 213 -16.18 20.02 -3.61
CA THR A 213 -17.28 20.76 -2.95
C THR A 213 -16.76 21.80 -1.96
N PHE A 214 -15.69 21.54 -1.22
CA PHE A 214 -15.04 22.55 -0.36
C PHE A 214 -14.27 23.56 -1.20
N LYS A 215 -13.55 23.15 -2.25
CA LYS A 215 -12.87 24.10 -3.16
C LYS A 215 -13.89 24.92 -3.96
N CYS A 216 -15.04 24.34 -4.34
CA CYS A 216 -16.15 25.07 -4.94
C CYS A 216 -16.87 25.98 -3.93
N ALA A 217 -17.12 25.54 -2.70
CA ALA A 217 -17.74 26.36 -1.65
C ALA A 217 -16.83 27.49 -1.17
N VAL A 218 -15.52 27.25 -1.08
CA VAL A 218 -14.50 28.26 -0.78
C VAL A 218 -14.33 29.21 -1.95
N ASN A 219 -14.30 28.73 -3.20
CA ASN A 219 -14.21 29.61 -4.37
C ASN A 219 -15.51 30.41 -4.59
N LEU A 220 -16.68 29.83 -4.36
CA LEU A 220 -17.97 30.51 -4.41
C LEU A 220 -18.08 31.53 -3.27
N GLY A 221 -17.69 31.15 -2.06
CA GLY A 221 -17.61 32.04 -0.92
C GLY A 221 -16.64 33.20 -1.16
N LEU A 222 -15.44 32.93 -1.67
CA LEU A 222 -14.45 33.96 -2.03
C LEU A 222 -14.94 34.83 -3.20
N ARG A 223 -15.62 34.27 -4.22
CA ARG A 223 -16.23 35.07 -5.31
C ARG A 223 -17.33 35.98 -4.78
N LEU A 224 -18.23 35.46 -3.97
CA LEU A 224 -19.31 36.25 -3.36
C LEU A 224 -18.74 37.32 -2.41
N ILE A 225 -17.66 37.01 -1.69
CA ILE A 225 -16.93 37.98 -0.85
C ILE A 225 -16.22 39.04 -1.71
N ILE A 226 -15.56 38.67 -2.80
CA ILE A 226 -14.90 39.61 -3.73
C ILE A 226 -15.94 40.50 -4.43
N GLU A 227 -17.05 39.93 -4.88
CA GLU A 227 -18.17 40.68 -5.51
C GLU A 227 -18.89 41.58 -4.51
N SER A 228 -18.98 41.20 -3.23
CA SER A 228 -19.54 42.07 -2.18
C SER A 228 -18.55 43.11 -1.65
N ILE A 229 -17.24 42.83 -1.68
CA ILE A 229 -16.16 43.80 -1.37
C ILE A 229 -16.04 44.84 -2.50
N ALA A 230 -16.26 44.45 -3.76
CA ALA A 230 -16.26 45.37 -4.90
C ALA A 230 -17.35 46.46 -4.83
N VAL A 231 -18.35 46.31 -3.94
CA VAL A 231 -19.45 47.28 -3.78
C VAL A 231 -19.24 48.23 -2.60
N ILE A 232 -18.44 47.91 -1.57
CA ILE A 232 -18.29 48.80 -0.39
C ILE A 232 -16.85 48.71 0.21
N PRO A 233 -15.95 49.68 -0.10
CA PRO A 233 -14.55 49.63 0.33
C PRO A 233 -14.30 49.70 1.85
N TYR A 234 -15.31 50.03 2.65
CA TYR A 234 -15.13 50.37 4.08
C TYR A 234 -15.65 49.31 5.07
N ALA A 235 -16.35 48.27 4.60
CA ALA A 235 -17.02 47.28 5.48
C ALA A 235 -16.16 46.04 5.78
N GLY A 236 -15.26 45.65 4.87
CA GLY A 236 -14.47 44.40 4.96
C GLY A 236 -13.57 44.32 6.20
N PHE A 237 -13.02 45.46 6.64
CA PHE A 237 -12.09 45.51 7.78
C PHE A 237 -12.78 45.25 9.14
N ARG A 238 -14.07 45.56 9.27
CA ARG A 238 -14.84 45.38 10.53
C ARG A 238 -15.37 43.96 10.72
N VAL A 239 -15.65 43.25 9.63
CA VAL A 239 -16.13 41.85 9.68
C VAL A 239 -15.00 40.91 10.08
N LEU A 240 -13.80 41.07 9.51
CA LEU A 240 -12.61 40.29 9.89
C LEU A 240 -12.27 40.44 11.38
N ARG A 241 -12.39 41.65 11.93
CA ARG A 241 -12.07 41.95 13.33
C ARG A 241 -13.11 41.39 14.32
N ARG A 242 -14.37 41.22 13.89
CA ARG A 242 -15.42 40.57 14.71
C ARG A 242 -15.31 39.05 14.68
N LEU A 243 -15.00 38.45 13.53
CA LEU A 243 -14.81 37.00 13.40
C LEU A 243 -13.65 36.48 14.28
N ARG A 244 -12.54 37.24 14.36
CA ARG A 244 -11.40 36.92 15.24
C ARG A 244 -11.74 36.97 16.74
N LYS A 245 -12.82 37.66 17.12
CA LYS A 245 -13.26 37.81 18.51
C LYS A 245 -14.17 36.67 18.98
N PHE A 246 -14.89 36.03 18.05
CA PHE A 246 -15.80 34.90 18.33
C PHE A 246 -15.16 33.53 18.05
N PHE A 247 -14.16 33.46 17.17
CA PHE A 247 -13.41 32.24 16.88
C PHE A 247 -11.90 32.48 17.04
N PRO A 248 -11.40 32.68 18.27
CA PRO A 248 -9.96 32.63 18.51
C PRO A 248 -9.51 31.20 18.20
N GLY A 249 -8.83 31.01 17.07
CA GLY A 249 -8.36 29.69 16.61
C GLY A 249 -8.90 29.22 15.26
N LEU A 250 -9.73 29.97 14.54
CA LEU A 250 -10.18 29.58 13.18
C LEU A 250 -9.02 29.53 12.15
N LEU A 251 -7.87 30.12 12.49
CA LEU A 251 -6.61 30.03 11.74
C LEU A 251 -5.54 29.22 12.46
N ASP A 252 -5.81 28.80 13.69
CA ASP A 252 -4.93 27.87 14.40
C ASP A 252 -5.33 26.49 13.89
N ASN A 253 -4.58 26.01 12.90
CA ASN A 253 -4.80 24.73 12.27
C ASN A 253 -4.74 23.62 13.36
N PRO A 254 -5.85 22.99 13.77
CA PRO A 254 -5.82 21.95 14.81
C PRO A 254 -5.17 20.66 14.28
N LEU A 255 -4.86 20.60 12.99
CA LEU A 255 -4.09 19.53 12.35
C LEU A 255 -2.57 19.80 12.33
N ALA A 256 -2.13 20.99 12.76
CA ALA A 256 -0.75 21.24 13.14
C ALA A 256 -0.56 20.92 14.62
N ALA A 257 -1.10 19.78 15.07
CA ALA A 257 -0.58 19.15 16.27
C ALA A 257 0.92 18.99 16.03
N ASP A 258 1.74 19.51 16.95
CA ASP A 258 3.20 19.41 16.93
C ASP A 258 3.60 18.08 16.31
N ILE A 259 4.26 18.14 15.15
CA ILE A 259 4.95 16.97 14.61
C ILE A 259 6.13 16.78 15.57
N THR A 260 5.87 16.16 16.70
CA THR A 260 6.92 15.60 17.54
C THR A 260 7.69 14.66 16.63
N GLU A 261 9.02 14.84 16.55
CA GLU A 261 9.90 13.94 15.81
C GLU A 261 9.49 12.49 16.14
N ILE A 262 9.08 11.73 15.12
CA ILE A 262 8.63 10.36 15.30
C ILE A 262 9.90 9.52 15.53
N SER A 263 10.30 9.40 16.79
CA SER A 263 11.43 8.56 17.18
C SER A 263 11.09 7.07 17.06
N PHE A 264 12.10 6.24 16.83
CA PHE A 264 11.92 4.79 16.81
C PHE A 264 11.50 4.26 18.19
N HIS A 265 10.49 3.39 18.21
CA HIS A 265 9.99 2.71 19.39
C HIS A 265 10.07 1.18 19.23
N PRO A 266 10.85 0.45 20.06
CA PRO A 266 11.08 -1.00 19.94
C PRO A 266 9.80 -1.85 19.92
N ARG A 267 8.77 -1.44 20.68
CA ARG A 267 7.44 -2.08 20.69
C ARG A 267 6.79 -2.25 19.31
N SER A 268 7.15 -1.42 18.32
CA SER A 268 6.69 -1.61 16.94
C SER A 268 7.16 -2.95 16.37
N VAL A 269 8.40 -3.35 16.69
CA VAL A 269 9.00 -4.64 16.31
C VAL A 269 8.37 -5.79 17.09
N ASP A 270 8.07 -5.60 18.39
CA ASP A 270 7.37 -6.61 19.21
C ASP A 270 6.03 -7.01 18.60
N ILE A 271 5.23 -6.00 18.23
CA ILE A 271 3.91 -6.19 17.62
C ILE A 271 4.03 -6.84 16.24
N TYR A 272 4.97 -6.36 15.43
CA TYR A 272 5.23 -6.89 14.11
C TYR A 272 5.59 -8.38 14.16
N ALA A 273 6.57 -8.75 14.98
CA ALA A 273 6.99 -10.13 15.17
C ALA A 273 5.85 -11.01 15.73
N TYR A 274 5.08 -10.50 16.70
CA TYR A 274 3.96 -11.23 17.27
C TYR A 274 2.86 -11.52 16.23
N ASN A 275 2.54 -10.57 15.35
CA ASN A 275 1.56 -10.75 14.29
C ASN A 275 2.02 -11.81 13.28
N ILE A 276 3.29 -11.78 12.88
CA ILE A 276 3.88 -12.77 11.95
C ILE A 276 3.85 -14.17 12.58
N PHE A 277 4.26 -14.30 13.84
CA PHE A 277 4.17 -15.55 14.57
C PHE A 277 2.73 -16.07 14.64
N THR A 278 1.77 -15.20 14.96
CA THR A 278 0.35 -15.55 15.05
C THR A 278 -0.19 -16.03 13.70
N ALA A 279 0.15 -15.35 12.60
CA ALA A 279 -0.20 -15.77 11.25
C ALA A 279 0.39 -17.15 10.92
N SER A 280 1.65 -17.39 11.29
CA SER A 280 2.32 -18.67 11.11
C SER A 280 1.60 -19.81 11.84
N VAL A 281 1.31 -19.64 13.13
CA VAL A 281 0.60 -20.64 13.94
C VAL A 281 -0.80 -20.89 13.39
N LEU A 282 -1.52 -19.84 13.00
CA LEU A 282 -2.83 -19.94 12.38
C LEU A 282 -2.76 -20.79 11.10
N CYS A 283 -1.88 -20.46 10.16
CA CYS A 283 -1.69 -21.23 8.93
C CYS A 283 -1.33 -22.70 9.21
N GLN A 284 -0.38 -22.95 10.11
CA GLN A 284 0.04 -24.31 10.48
C GLN A 284 -1.11 -25.14 11.04
N SER A 285 -2.00 -24.55 11.86
CA SER A 285 -3.17 -25.24 12.42
C SER A 285 -4.16 -25.76 11.35
N PHE A 286 -4.13 -25.17 10.15
CA PHE A 286 -4.94 -25.57 9.00
C PHE A 286 -4.14 -26.34 7.93
N GLY A 287 -2.90 -26.73 8.23
CA GLY A 287 -2.01 -27.42 7.28
C GLY A 287 -1.51 -26.55 6.13
N ILE A 288 -1.51 -25.23 6.31
CA ILE A 288 -1.09 -24.24 5.31
C ILE A 288 0.37 -23.88 5.58
N LYS A 289 1.24 -23.94 4.57
CA LYS A 289 2.63 -23.48 4.70
C LYS A 289 2.63 -21.95 4.78
N PHE A 290 3.33 -21.40 5.77
CA PHE A 290 3.47 -19.96 5.94
C PHE A 290 4.91 -19.54 5.69
N LEU A 291 5.11 -18.47 4.93
CA LEU A 291 6.42 -17.86 4.68
C LEU A 291 6.34 -16.35 4.92
N HIS A 292 7.32 -15.80 5.62
CA HIS A 292 7.47 -14.36 5.79
C HIS A 292 8.69 -13.85 5.02
N PHE A 293 8.51 -12.78 4.27
CA PHE A 293 9.58 -12.06 3.59
C PHE A 293 9.57 -10.60 4.03
N LEU A 294 10.66 -10.17 4.66
CA LEU A 294 10.88 -8.75 4.97
C LEU A 294 11.30 -8.03 3.69
N GLU A 295 10.51 -7.04 3.28
CA GLU A 295 10.67 -6.35 1.99
C GLU A 295 11.93 -5.46 1.94
N PRO A 296 12.53 -5.21 0.76
CA PRO A 296 13.67 -4.32 0.63
C PRO A 296 13.24 -2.84 0.55
N LEU A 297 13.81 -1.99 1.41
CA LEU A 297 13.63 -0.53 1.32
C LEU A 297 14.91 0.14 0.84
N LEU A 298 14.74 1.23 0.08
CA LEU A 298 15.85 2.02 -0.42
C LEU A 298 16.73 2.54 0.73
N SER A 299 16.12 2.86 1.88
CA SER A 299 16.78 3.42 3.05
C SER A 299 17.56 2.42 3.92
N VAL A 300 17.38 1.11 3.73
CA VAL A 300 17.95 0.09 4.63
C VAL A 300 18.86 -0.91 3.91
N GLY A 301 18.69 -1.11 2.60
CA GLY A 301 19.46 -2.07 1.83
C GLY A 301 20.92 -1.67 1.58
N SER A 302 21.74 -2.64 1.18
CA SER A 302 23.15 -2.43 0.79
C SER A 302 23.36 -2.13 -0.70
N LYS A 303 22.29 -1.77 -1.42
CA LYS A 303 22.36 -1.40 -2.83
C LYS A 303 23.16 -0.11 -2.98
N ILE A 304 24.05 -0.05 -3.95
CA ILE A 304 24.64 1.21 -4.42
C ILE A 304 23.58 1.93 -5.25
N MET A 305 23.04 3.02 -4.71
CA MET A 305 21.95 3.79 -5.34
C MET A 305 22.40 4.40 -6.67
N THR A 306 21.51 4.41 -7.66
CA THR A 306 21.68 5.22 -8.87
C THR A 306 21.57 6.72 -8.52
N GLU A 307 21.93 7.62 -9.47
CA GLU A 307 21.71 9.06 -9.29
C GLU A 307 20.23 9.41 -9.08
N ARG A 308 19.32 8.71 -9.78
CA ARG A 308 17.88 8.90 -9.63
C ARG A 308 17.40 8.45 -8.25
N GLU A 309 17.81 7.27 -7.80
CA GLU A 309 17.44 6.73 -6.49
C GLU A 309 18.00 7.57 -5.35
N LYS A 310 19.22 8.09 -5.51
CA LYS A 310 19.81 9.03 -4.55
C LYS A 310 18.95 10.31 -4.43
N THR A 311 18.51 10.86 -5.56
CA THR A 311 17.56 12.00 -5.56
C THR A 311 16.26 11.64 -4.81
N LEU A 312 15.69 10.46 -5.07
CA LEU A 312 14.47 10.01 -4.36
C LEU A 312 14.70 9.87 -2.84
N PHE A 313 15.87 9.36 -2.45
CA PHE A 313 16.26 9.22 -1.04
C PHE A 313 16.42 10.59 -0.36
N ASP A 314 17.13 11.52 -1.00
CA ASP A 314 17.38 12.87 -0.48
C ASP A 314 16.09 13.70 -0.38
N GLU A 315 15.19 13.60 -1.37
CA GLU A 315 13.86 14.23 -1.36
C GLU A 315 13.01 13.72 -0.19
N ASN A 316 13.03 12.41 0.07
CA ASN A 316 12.28 11.81 1.16
C ASN A 316 12.83 12.23 2.53
N ALA A 317 14.15 12.21 2.71
CA ALA A 317 14.79 12.69 3.94
C ALA A 317 14.47 14.17 4.22
N SER A 318 14.52 15.01 3.18
CA SER A 318 14.21 16.44 3.27
C SER A 318 12.73 16.73 3.56
N SER A 319 11.84 15.79 3.26
CA SER A 319 10.39 15.91 3.48
C SER A 319 9.93 15.38 4.85
N GLY A 320 10.88 15.12 5.77
CA GLY A 320 10.59 14.57 7.10
C GLY A 320 10.38 13.04 7.08
N GLY A 321 10.95 12.34 6.11
CA GLY A 321 10.96 10.88 6.11
C GLY A 321 11.92 10.33 7.17
N ASP A 322 11.39 9.58 8.14
CA ASP A 322 12.16 9.06 9.27
C ASP A 322 13.05 7.86 8.90
N VAL A 323 14.14 8.09 8.16
CA VAL A 323 15.12 7.08 7.77
C VAL A 323 15.60 6.25 8.97
N ASP A 324 15.83 6.91 10.11
CA ASP A 324 16.28 6.26 11.35
C ASP A 324 15.26 5.28 11.91
N VAL A 325 13.96 5.52 11.72
CA VAL A 325 12.91 4.59 12.16
C VAL A 325 13.01 3.29 11.35
N TYR A 326 13.17 3.38 10.03
CA TYR A 326 13.34 2.21 9.17
C TYR A 326 14.62 1.43 9.47
N VAL A 327 15.75 2.13 9.58
CA VAL A 327 17.04 1.49 9.88
C VAL A 327 17.00 0.78 11.23
N ASN A 328 16.47 1.45 12.27
CA ASN A 328 16.39 0.85 13.60
C ASN A 328 15.38 -0.30 13.65
N PHE A 329 14.23 -0.19 12.99
CA PHE A 329 13.24 -1.27 12.94
C PHE A 329 13.83 -2.54 12.31
N TYR A 330 14.45 -2.41 11.13
CA TYR A 330 15.08 -3.55 10.43
C TYR A 330 16.19 -4.15 11.27
N ARG A 331 17.06 -3.31 11.84
CA ARG A 331 18.15 -3.75 12.72
C ARG A 331 17.61 -4.54 13.92
N HIS A 332 16.63 -4.01 14.65
CA HIS A 332 16.08 -4.71 15.82
C HIS A 332 15.38 -6.02 15.45
N PHE A 333 14.67 -6.05 14.31
CA PHE A 333 14.02 -7.27 13.84
C PHE A 333 15.05 -8.35 13.43
N GLU A 334 16.06 -7.99 12.63
CA GLU A 334 17.10 -8.91 12.17
C GLU A 334 18.01 -9.39 13.31
N GLU A 335 18.37 -8.49 14.24
CA GLU A 335 19.18 -8.80 15.43
C GLU A 335 18.38 -9.51 16.54
N ARG A 336 17.07 -9.75 16.33
CA ARG A 336 16.18 -10.38 17.31
C ARG A 336 16.13 -9.62 18.65
N ASN A 337 16.22 -8.29 18.60
CA ASN A 337 16.19 -7.42 19.78
C ASN A 337 14.76 -6.95 20.09
N PHE A 338 13.92 -7.88 20.54
CA PHE A 338 12.50 -7.67 20.88
C PHE A 338 12.01 -8.78 21.83
N GLU A 339 10.98 -8.52 22.65
CA GLU A 339 10.50 -9.40 23.73
C GLU A 339 10.15 -10.81 23.23
N ASN A 340 9.60 -10.90 22.02
CA ASN A 340 9.09 -12.14 21.42
C ASN A 340 10.07 -12.83 20.45
N ALA A 341 11.36 -12.52 20.52
CA ALA A 341 12.41 -13.02 19.63
C ALA A 341 12.42 -14.55 19.44
N LYS A 342 12.21 -15.29 20.53
CA LYS A 342 12.22 -16.77 20.53
C LYS A 342 11.06 -17.37 19.75
N LEU A 343 9.92 -16.69 19.67
CA LEU A 343 8.77 -17.17 18.90
C LEU A 343 9.08 -17.23 17.40
N MET A 344 9.89 -16.28 16.93
CA MET A 344 10.31 -16.17 15.53
C MET A 344 11.38 -17.19 15.13
N GLU A 345 11.94 -17.99 16.05
CA GLU A 345 12.82 -19.12 15.69
C GLU A 345 12.07 -20.24 14.98
N LYS A 346 10.75 -20.32 15.17
CA LYS A 346 9.89 -21.35 14.58
C LYS A 346 9.16 -20.89 13.32
N VAL A 347 9.48 -19.69 12.83
CA VAL A 347 8.80 -19.07 11.69
C VAL A 347 9.79 -18.90 10.55
N ASP A 348 9.47 -19.50 9.41
CA ASP A 348 10.23 -19.37 8.16
C ASP A 348 10.21 -17.91 7.68
N THR A 349 11.25 -17.17 8.05
CA THR A 349 11.38 -15.72 7.85
C THR A 349 12.65 -15.41 7.05
N TYR A 350 12.50 -14.67 5.96
CA TYR A 350 13.60 -14.37 5.05
C TYR A 350 13.71 -12.86 4.82
N SER A 351 14.90 -12.29 5.05
CA SER A 351 15.15 -10.88 4.76
C SER A 351 15.55 -10.68 3.30
N LEU A 352 14.79 -9.87 2.57
CA LEU A 352 15.15 -9.44 1.22
C LEU A 352 15.85 -8.09 1.20
N ARG A 353 16.15 -7.50 2.37
CA ARG A 353 16.84 -6.21 2.54
C ARG A 353 18.00 -5.99 1.58
N ASN A 354 18.82 -7.03 1.34
CA ASN A 354 20.04 -6.96 0.54
C ASN A 354 19.90 -7.59 -0.87
N VAL A 355 18.67 -7.88 -1.31
CA VAL A 355 18.43 -8.52 -2.61
C VAL A 355 18.99 -7.73 -3.81
N PHE A 356 19.16 -6.42 -3.64
CA PHE A 356 19.67 -5.52 -4.68
C PHE A 356 21.15 -5.14 -4.54
N HIS A 357 21.92 -5.80 -3.66
CA HIS A 357 23.33 -5.46 -3.40
C HIS A 357 24.17 -5.31 -4.69
N ASN A 358 24.02 -6.25 -5.63
CA ASN A 358 24.76 -6.29 -6.89
C ASN A 358 23.97 -5.74 -8.09
N VAL A 359 22.93 -4.94 -7.87
CA VAL A 359 22.08 -4.40 -8.93
C VAL A 359 22.47 -2.94 -9.18
N SER A 360 22.99 -2.65 -10.37
CA SER A 360 23.36 -1.29 -10.79
C SER A 360 22.23 -0.51 -11.47
N GLU A 361 21.16 -1.20 -11.86
CA GLU A 361 19.98 -0.61 -12.53
C GLU A 361 19.06 0.10 -11.51
N ASP A 362 18.27 1.06 -11.99
CA ASP A 362 17.14 1.64 -11.23
C ASP A 362 16.07 0.58 -10.98
N VAL A 363 15.75 0.35 -9.70
CA VAL A 363 14.71 -0.62 -9.30
C VAL A 363 13.63 0.00 -8.42
N TYR A 364 13.89 1.17 -7.85
CA TYR A 364 12.96 1.90 -7.01
C TYR A 364 12.26 3.03 -7.76
N ILE A 365 10.97 3.23 -7.49
CA ILE A 365 10.21 4.41 -7.94
C ILE A 365 9.98 5.43 -6.83
N ASP A 366 10.20 5.03 -5.59
CA ASP A 366 10.34 5.83 -4.37
C ASP A 366 11.10 5.04 -3.30
N THR A 367 10.99 5.38 -2.02
CA THR A 367 11.76 4.74 -0.95
C THR A 367 11.38 3.30 -0.61
N GLY A 368 10.28 2.76 -1.14
CA GLY A 368 9.90 1.35 -0.91
C GLY A 368 9.14 0.65 -2.04
N HIS A 369 8.57 1.38 -3.00
CA HIS A 369 7.94 0.79 -4.18
C HIS A 369 8.95 0.48 -5.28
N LEU A 370 8.80 -0.69 -5.87
CA LEU A 370 9.67 -1.20 -6.92
C LEU A 370 9.03 -1.03 -8.30
N ASN A 371 9.86 -0.80 -9.31
CA ASN A 371 9.44 -0.94 -10.70
C ASN A 371 9.33 -2.44 -11.09
N GLY A 372 8.87 -2.72 -12.32
CA GLY A 372 8.76 -4.10 -12.82
C GLY A 372 10.07 -4.91 -12.73
N ARG A 373 11.23 -4.27 -12.92
CA ARG A 373 12.54 -4.93 -12.78
C ARG A 373 12.86 -5.29 -11.33
N GLY A 374 12.60 -4.39 -10.39
CA GLY A 374 12.74 -4.66 -8.96
C GLY A 374 11.83 -5.81 -8.50
N ASN A 375 10.56 -5.78 -8.93
CA ASN A 375 9.59 -6.84 -8.65
C ASN A 375 10.04 -8.20 -9.19
N ASP A 376 10.58 -8.25 -10.41
CA ASP A 376 11.13 -9.47 -11.02
C ASP A 376 12.27 -10.08 -10.20
N ILE A 377 13.24 -9.25 -9.79
CA ILE A 377 14.40 -9.70 -8.98
C ILE A 377 13.95 -10.24 -7.62
N VAL A 378 13.04 -9.52 -6.93
CA VAL A 378 12.47 -9.95 -5.65
C VAL A 378 11.70 -11.25 -5.80
N ALA A 379 10.82 -11.34 -6.79
CA ALA A 379 10.04 -12.54 -7.05
C ALA A 379 10.91 -13.76 -7.38
N LYS A 380 12.03 -13.56 -8.10
CA LYS A 380 13.01 -14.61 -8.36
C LYS A 380 13.67 -15.12 -7.07
N ALA A 381 14.04 -14.22 -6.16
CA ALA A 381 14.61 -14.59 -4.86
C ALA A 381 13.60 -15.38 -4.01
N MET A 382 12.34 -14.92 -3.96
CA MET A 382 11.26 -15.64 -3.27
C MET A 382 11.00 -17.02 -3.87
N ALA A 383 10.97 -17.14 -5.21
CA ALA A 383 10.78 -18.41 -5.88
C ALA A 383 11.89 -19.42 -5.57
N ALA A 384 13.14 -18.96 -5.42
CA ALA A 384 14.25 -19.82 -5.02
C ALA A 384 14.04 -20.41 -3.62
N VAL A 385 13.53 -19.62 -2.67
CA VAL A 385 13.20 -20.07 -1.31
C VAL A 385 12.00 -21.01 -1.29
N ILE A 386 11.00 -20.80 -2.14
CA ILE A 386 9.80 -21.65 -2.17
C ILE A 386 10.09 -23.02 -2.79
N LYS A 387 11.01 -23.07 -3.77
CA LYS A 387 11.41 -24.30 -4.47
C LYS A 387 12.49 -25.10 -3.74
N GLY A 388 13.40 -24.42 -3.02
CA GLY A 388 14.42 -25.03 -2.17
C GLY A 388 13.80 -25.60 -0.90
#